data_AF-A0A183I8I6-F1
#
_entry.id   AF-A0A183I8I6-F1
#
_cell.length_a   1.000
_cell.length_b   1.000
_cell.length_c   1.000
_cell.angle_alpha   90.00
_cell.angle_beta   90.00
_cell.angle_gamma   90.00
#
_symmetry.space_group_name_H-M   'P 1'
#
loop_
_entity.id
_entity.type
_entity.pdbx_description
1 polymer ?
#
loop_
_entity_poly.entity_id
_entity_poly.type
_entity_poly.pdbx_seq_one_letter_code
_entity_poly.pdbx_strand_id
1 'polypeptide(L)'
;MSSSTKGKKNANIRGITLEVGDKPDLYHLVTSDEQAINAWCDGINALIGVDKLSIQAQRQVDRFLNIELKMRLLELDHIPNSIEIPPLPKNFDWIPEHIANSKISITKV
;
A
#
# COMPACT_ATOMS: atom_id res chain seq x y z
N MET A 1 -13.96 -58.14 -6.07
CA MET A 1 -14.47 -56.84 -6.55
C MET A 1 -14.48 -55.86 -5.38
N SER A 2 -13.38 -55.16 -5.13
CA SER A 2 -13.31 -54.13 -4.08
C SER A 2 -13.67 -52.78 -4.70
N SER A 3 -14.88 -52.30 -4.44
CA SER A 3 -15.31 -50.97 -4.84
C SER A 3 -14.58 -49.94 -3.98
N SER A 4 -13.51 -49.36 -4.53
CA SER A 4 -12.84 -48.19 -3.97
C SER A 4 -13.78 -46.99 -4.05
N THR A 5 -14.40 -46.63 -2.92
CA THR A 5 -15.11 -45.36 -2.76
C THR A 5 -14.06 -44.25 -2.74
N LYS A 6 -13.82 -43.63 -3.90
CA LYS A 6 -13.01 -42.41 -4.01
C LYS A 6 -13.63 -41.34 -3.12
N GLY A 7 -13.01 -41.08 -1.97
CA GLY A 7 -13.32 -39.94 -1.13
C GLY A 7 -13.25 -38.67 -1.97
N LYS A 8 -14.38 -37.94 -2.05
CA LYS A 8 -14.49 -36.66 -2.73
C LYS A 8 -13.60 -35.69 -1.96
N LYS A 9 -12.42 -35.39 -2.51
CA LYS A 9 -11.50 -34.41 -1.93
C LYS A 9 -12.26 -33.09 -1.86
N ASN A 10 -12.58 -32.61 -0.67
CA ASN A 10 -13.17 -31.29 -0.51
C ASN A 10 -12.21 -30.29 -1.15
N ALA A 11 -12.62 -29.68 -2.27
CA ALA A 11 -11.90 -28.53 -2.80
C ALA A 11 -11.83 -27.51 -1.66
N ASN A 12 -10.67 -26.90 -1.45
CA ASN A 12 -10.47 -25.88 -0.42
C ASN A 12 -11.23 -24.61 -0.85
N ILE A 13 -12.55 -24.65 -0.71
CA ILE A 13 -13.47 -23.58 -1.09
C ILE A 13 -13.43 -22.56 0.04
N ARG A 14 -13.08 -21.33 -0.30
CA ARG A 14 -13.07 -20.18 0.61
C ARG A 14 -14.25 -19.28 0.28
N GLY A 15 -14.69 -18.49 1.25
CA GLY A 15 -15.80 -17.56 1.03
C GLY A 15 -15.79 -16.36 1.96
N ILE A 16 -16.52 -15.33 1.55
CA ILE A 16 -16.78 -14.09 2.28
C ILE A 16 -18.30 -13.94 2.37
N THR A 17 -18.79 -13.57 3.56
CA THR A 17 -20.17 -13.13 3.73
C THR A 17 -20.19 -11.62 3.88
N LEU A 18 -21.01 -10.95 3.08
CA LEU A 18 -21.21 -9.52 3.13
C LEU A 18 -22.59 -9.21 3.67
N GLU A 19 -22.61 -8.27 4.60
CA GLU A 19 -23.81 -7.68 5.17
C GLU A 19 -23.88 -6.25 4.67
N VAL A 20 -24.93 -5.90 3.91
CA VAL A 20 -25.00 -4.61 3.20
C VAL A 20 -26.30 -3.89 3.54
N GLY A 21 -26.19 -2.60 3.87
CA GLY A 21 -27.32 -1.69 4.10
C GLY A 21 -27.84 -1.66 5.53
N ASP A 22 -28.83 -0.78 5.79
CA ASP A 22 -29.45 -0.61 7.10
C ASP A 22 -30.42 -1.75 7.47
N LYS A 23 -30.93 -2.45 6.45
CA LYS A 23 -31.60 -3.74 6.59
C LYS A 23 -30.70 -4.79 5.94
N PRO A 24 -30.03 -5.63 6.73
CA PRO A 24 -28.92 -6.42 6.22
C PRO A 24 -29.39 -7.52 5.27
N ASP A 25 -29.12 -7.33 3.98
CA ASP A 25 -29.14 -8.42 3.02
C ASP A 25 -27.78 -9.13 3.05
N LEU A 26 -27.83 -10.46 3.14
CA LEU A 26 -26.64 -11.32 3.21
C LEU A 26 -26.26 -11.82 1.82
N TYR A 27 -25.04 -11.51 1.41
CA TYR A 27 -24.45 -12.00 0.17
C TYR A 27 -23.29 -12.95 0.48
N HIS A 28 -23.32 -14.14 -0.11
CA HIS A 28 -22.26 -15.14 0.04
C HIS A 28 -21.43 -15.23 -1.23
N LEU A 29 -20.16 -14.84 -1.14
CA LEU A 29 -19.17 -14.96 -2.19
C LEU A 29 -18.34 -16.22 -1.91
N VAL A 30 -18.19 -17.09 -2.91
CA VAL A 30 -17.39 -18.31 -2.78
C VAL A 30 -16.48 -18.48 -3.98
N THR A 31 -15.26 -18.93 -3.73
CA THR A 31 -14.30 -19.26 -4.78
C THR A 31 -13.32 -20.32 -4.31
N SER A 32 -12.78 -21.09 -5.25
CA SER A 32 -11.65 -21.99 -5.02
C SER A 32 -10.29 -21.32 -5.22
N ASP A 33 -10.26 -20.09 -5.74
CA ASP A 33 -9.04 -19.32 -5.95
C ASP A 33 -8.72 -18.44 -4.73
N GLU A 34 -7.60 -18.75 -4.09
CA GLU A 34 -7.11 -18.03 -2.91
C GLU A 34 -6.70 -16.58 -3.24
N GLN A 35 -6.16 -16.32 -4.43
CA GLN A 35 -5.78 -14.96 -4.81
C GLN A 35 -7.01 -14.10 -5.03
N ALA A 36 -8.03 -14.67 -5.68
CA ALA A 36 -9.29 -13.97 -5.92
C ALA A 36 -9.98 -13.60 -4.60
N ILE A 37 -10.09 -14.53 -3.63
CA ILE A 37 -10.74 -14.22 -2.35
C ILE A 37 -9.96 -13.16 -1.55
N ASN A 38 -8.63 -13.21 -1.57
CA ASN A 38 -7.79 -12.20 -0.91
C ASN A 38 -8.00 -10.82 -1.54
N ALA A 39 -7.99 -10.73 -2.88
CA ALA A 39 -8.21 -9.47 -3.59
C ALA A 39 -9.60 -8.88 -3.33
N TRP A 40 -10.64 -9.73 -3.27
CA TRP A 40 -11.99 -9.29 -2.87
C TRP A 40 -12.02 -8.76 -1.44
N CYS A 41 -11.43 -9.48 -0.48
CA CYS A 41 -11.32 -9.03 0.91
C CYS A 41 -10.61 -7.67 1.01
N ASP A 42 -9.47 -7.52 0.34
CA ASP A 42 -8.67 -6.29 0.38
C ASP A 42 -9.42 -5.11 -0.27
N GLY A 43 -10.06 -5.34 -1.41
CA GLY A 43 -10.86 -4.33 -2.10
C GLY A 43 -12.05 -3.87 -1.26
N ILE A 44 -12.76 -4.80 -0.62
CA ILE A 44 -13.89 -4.47 0.25
C ILE A 44 -13.41 -3.69 1.48
N ASN A 45 -12.33 -4.14 2.14
CA ASN A 45 -11.73 -3.43 3.27
C ASN A 45 -11.35 -1.99 2.89
N ALA A 46 -10.77 -1.79 1.70
CA ALA A 46 -10.44 -0.46 1.20
C ALA A 46 -11.68 0.42 1.01
N LEU A 47 -12.78 -0.13 0.46
CA LEU A 47 -14.02 0.61 0.26
C LEU A 47 -14.70 1.03 1.58
N ILE A 48 -14.60 0.21 2.63
CA ILE A 48 -15.15 0.53 3.96
C ILE A 48 -14.17 1.33 4.83
N GLY A 49 -12.97 1.64 4.33
CA GLY A 49 -11.95 2.41 5.05
C GLY A 49 -11.24 1.63 6.17
N VAL A 50 -11.26 0.30 6.11
CA VAL A 50 -10.52 -0.57 7.04
C VAL A 50 -9.11 -0.77 6.51
N ASP A 51 -8.12 -0.33 7.28
CA ASP A 51 -6.70 -0.49 6.96
C ASP A 51 -6.21 -1.90 7.35
N LYS A 52 -6.76 -2.90 6.68
CA LYS A 52 -6.37 -4.31 6.84
C LYS A 52 -6.15 -4.95 5.49
N LEU A 53 -4.89 -5.28 5.23
CA LEU A 53 -4.47 -6.01 4.05
C LEU A 53 -4.36 -7.52 4.34
N SER A 54 -4.61 -8.31 3.31
CA SER A 54 -4.26 -9.73 3.29
C SER A 54 -2.74 -9.89 3.35
N ILE A 55 -2.29 -11.07 3.78
CA ILE A 55 -0.86 -11.43 3.78
C ILE A 55 -0.28 -11.32 2.37
N GLN A 56 -1.09 -11.61 1.35
CA GLN A 56 -0.68 -11.48 -0.05
C GLN A 56 -0.43 -10.03 -0.43
N ALA A 57 -1.38 -9.13 -0.16
CA ALA A 57 -1.24 -7.71 -0.44
C ALA A 57 -0.08 -7.09 0.36
N GLN A 58 0.06 -7.42 1.65
CA GLN A 58 1.17 -6.94 2.47
C GLN A 58 2.53 -7.32 1.86
N ARG A 59 2.70 -8.57 1.43
CA ARG A 59 3.94 -9.02 0.77
C ARG A 59 4.21 -8.26 -0.53
N GLN A 60 3.18 -7.88 -1.28
CA GLN A 60 3.36 -7.07 -2.48
C GLN A 60 3.78 -5.64 -2.15
N VAL A 61 3.18 -5.03 -1.14
CA VAL A 61 3.57 -3.71 -0.63
C VAL A 61 5.04 -3.72 -0.20
N ASP A 62 5.44 -4.70 0.61
CA ASP A 62 6.83 -4.83 1.08
C ASP A 62 7.80 -4.97 -0.09
N ARG A 63 7.42 -5.73 -1.12
CA ARG A 63 8.23 -5.91 -2.32
C ARG A 63 8.38 -4.61 -3.10
N PHE A 64 7.29 -3.88 -3.33
CA PHE A 64 7.34 -2.62 -4.07
C PHE A 64 8.13 -1.56 -3.31
N LEU A 65 7.91 -1.45 -2.00
CA LEU A 65 8.67 -0.55 -1.14
C LEU A 65 10.17 -0.88 -1.17
N ASN A 66 10.53 -2.16 -1.13
CA ASN A 66 11.93 -2.59 -1.20
C ASN A 66 12.59 -2.16 -2.51
N ILE A 67 11.87 -2.28 -3.63
CA ILE A 67 12.36 -1.87 -4.94
C ILE A 67 12.53 -0.35 -4.98
N GLU A 68 11.52 0.42 -4.57
CA GLU A 68 11.58 1.88 -4.54
C GLU A 68 12.75 2.37 -3.68
N LEU A 69 12.89 1.85 -2.46
CA LEU A 69 13.99 2.22 -1.57
C LEU A 69 15.35 1.90 -2.19
N LYS A 70 15.50 0.72 -2.81
CA LYS A 70 16.75 0.38 -3.51
C LYS A 70 17.04 1.32 -4.66
N MET A 71 16.03 1.71 -5.45
CA MET A 71 16.21 2.68 -6.52
C MET A 71 16.69 4.03 -6.00
N ARG A 72 16.10 4.54 -4.91
CA ARG A 72 16.56 5.79 -4.25
C ARG A 72 17.97 5.68 -3.70
N LEU A 73 18.32 4.54 -3.12
CA LEU A 73 19.67 4.31 -2.59
C LEU A 73 20.73 4.23 -3.70
N LEU A 74 20.36 3.76 -4.90
CA LEU A 74 21.25 3.76 -6.07
C LEU A 74 21.55 5.16 -6.59
N GLU A 75 20.68 6.15 -6.34
CA GLU A 75 20.89 7.55 -6.72
C GLU A 75 21.88 8.27 -5.78
N LEU A 76 22.25 7.66 -4.65
CA LEU A 76 23.18 8.23 -3.68
C LEU A 76 24.60 7.75 -3.96
N ASP A 77 25.48 8.65 -4.38
CA ASP A 77 26.91 8.33 -4.57
C ASP A 77 27.58 7.89 -3.26
N HIS A 78 27.18 8.50 -2.14
CA HIS A 78 27.72 8.24 -0.81
C HIS A 78 26.62 8.41 0.24
N ILE A 79 26.44 7.42 1.12
CA ILE A 79 25.54 7.53 2.27
C ILE A 79 26.33 8.11 3.45
N PRO A 80 26.07 9.35 3.89
CA PRO A 80 26.80 9.93 5.00
C PRO A 80 26.45 9.19 6.30
N ASN A 81 27.48 8.86 7.11
CA ASN A 81 27.31 8.20 8.41
C ASN A 81 26.63 9.09 9.46
N SER A 82 26.59 10.41 9.25
CA SER A 82 25.91 11.39 10.09
C SER A 82 25.30 12.48 9.22
N ILE A 83 24.08 12.89 9.53
CA ILE A 83 23.37 13.98 8.85
C ILE A 83 23.30 15.15 9.84
N GLU A 84 24.30 16.03 9.81
CA GLU A 84 24.22 17.32 10.48
C GLU A 84 23.68 18.36 9.50
N ILE A 85 22.49 18.88 9.78
CA ILE A 85 21.92 19.97 8.99
C ILE A 85 22.71 21.24 9.33
N PRO A 86 23.41 21.88 8.37
CA PRO A 86 24.17 23.08 8.66
C PRO A 86 23.24 24.24 9.08
N PRO A 87 23.71 25.18 9.93
CA PRO A 87 22.93 26.36 10.27
C PRO A 87 22.63 27.19 9.02
N LEU A 88 21.52 27.92 9.06
CA LEU A 88 21.09 28.77 7.95
C LEU A 88 22.22 29.76 7.57
N PRO A 89 22.50 29.96 6.27
CA PRO A 89 23.49 30.94 5.83
C PRO A 89 23.17 32.35 6.36
N LYS A 90 24.22 33.12 6.68
CA LYS A 90 24.08 34.52 7.14
C LYS A 90 23.78 35.49 6.01
N ASN A 91 24.15 35.15 4.77
CA ASN A 91 23.92 35.94 3.57
C ASN A 91 23.19 35.12 2.51
N PHE A 92 22.43 35.82 1.68
CA PHE A 92 21.59 35.23 0.62
C PHE A 92 21.94 35.82 -0.75
N ASP A 93 23.15 36.33 -0.92
CA ASP A 93 23.62 37.04 -2.14
C ASP A 93 23.64 36.12 -3.39
N TRP A 94 23.50 34.81 -3.19
CA TRP A 94 23.37 33.80 -4.24
C TRP A 94 21.95 33.67 -4.81
N ILE A 95 20.94 34.29 -4.17
CA ILE A 95 19.57 34.32 -4.67
C ILE A 95 19.51 35.30 -5.85
N PRO A 96 19.15 34.85 -7.06
CA PRO A 96 19.02 35.73 -8.21
C PRO A 96 18.03 36.88 -7.95
N GLU A 97 18.38 38.10 -8.37
CA GLU A 97 17.60 39.31 -8.08
C GLU A 97 16.13 39.22 -8.53
N HIS A 98 15.84 38.52 -9.62
CA HIS A 98 14.48 38.33 -10.11
C HIS A 98 13.60 37.49 -9.16
N ILE A 99 14.21 36.65 -8.31
CA ILE A 99 13.55 35.86 -7.27
C ILE A 99 13.43 36.68 -5.98
N ALA A 100 14.49 37.41 -5.60
CA ALA A 100 14.48 38.27 -4.41
C ALA A 100 13.45 39.42 -4.51
N ASN A 101 13.26 39.97 -5.71
CA ASN A 101 12.31 41.06 -5.98
C ASN A 101 10.89 40.57 -6.32
N SER A 102 10.71 39.24 -6.48
CA SER A 102 9.40 38.64 -6.66
C SER A 102 8.64 38.69 -5.34
N LYS A 103 7.79 39.71 -5.19
CA LYS A 103 6.81 39.86 -4.09
C LYS A 103 5.73 38.77 -4.18
N ILE A 104 6.09 37.51 -4.07
CA ILE A 104 5.14 36.46 -3.76
C ILE A 104 4.95 36.52 -2.26
N SER A 105 3.91 37.27 -1.85
CA SER A 105 3.39 37.21 -0.50
C SER A 105 2.98 35.76 -0.23
N ILE A 106 3.84 35.00 0.46
CA ILE A 106 3.47 33.72 1.02
C ILE A 106 2.52 34.05 2.18
N THR A 107 1.23 34.13 1.87
CA THR A 107 0.18 34.17 2.89
C THR A 107 0.33 32.90 3.71
N LYS A 108 0.73 33.07 4.96
CA LYS A 108 0.70 32.02 6.00
C LYS A 108 -0.70 31.41 5.99
N VAL A 109 -0.79 30.12 5.66
CA VAL A 109 -1.94 29.26 5.98
C VAL A 109 -1.75 28.74 7.39
#